data_AF-A0A820JDJ3-F1
#
_entry.id   AF-A0A820JDJ3-F1
#
_cell.length_a   1.000
_cell.length_b   1.000
_cell.length_c   1.000
_cell.angle_alpha   90.00
_cell.angle_beta   90.00
_cell.angle_gamma   90.00
#
_symmetry.space_group_name_H-M   'P 1'
#
loop_
_entity.id
_entity.type
_entity.pdbx_description
1 polymer ?
#
loop_
_entity_poly.entity_id
_entity_poly.type
_entity_poly.pdbx_seq_one_letter_code
_entity_poly.pdbx_strand_id
1 'polypeptide(L)'
;DYYDEINVIETNDDGNDADDEWDDKENLKEHYIPNTYSIEFMKEVVDFADAKDSSGKRRRSWKTVKHRYRSLPDQNYISRFRKYLSQQGTKRQKTQNIDQIVYKKFLNAREQFLPMHDIDIQRWALQAAKEMNLDDD
;
A
#
# COMPACT_ATOMS: atom_id res chain seq x y z
N ASP A 1 -29.10 -38.93 -32.07
CA ASP A 1 -28.24 -40.09 -31.80
C ASP A 1 -26.84 -39.84 -32.33
N TYR A 2 -25.93 -39.36 -31.47
CA TYR A 2 -24.48 -39.56 -31.62
C TYR A 2 -23.78 -39.19 -30.31
N TYR A 3 -23.91 -40.05 -29.32
CA TYR A 3 -22.95 -40.17 -28.22
C TYR A 3 -22.17 -41.44 -28.50
N ASP A 4 -20.85 -41.33 -28.59
CA ASP A 4 -19.84 -42.40 -28.39
C ASP A 4 -18.55 -41.65 -27.98
N GLU A 5 -18.12 -41.68 -26.72
CA GLU A 5 -17.31 -42.75 -26.09
C GLU A 5 -15.90 -42.85 -26.70
N ILE A 6 -14.84 -42.33 -26.05
CA ILE A 6 -13.88 -43.04 -25.15
C ILE A 6 -12.47 -42.57 -25.64
N ASN A 7 -11.48 -42.15 -24.84
CA ASN A 7 -10.67 -42.96 -23.94
C ASN A 7 -9.74 -42.07 -23.07
N VAL A 8 -9.62 -42.45 -21.80
CA VAL A 8 -8.64 -41.96 -20.83
C VAL A 8 -7.26 -42.52 -21.18
N ILE A 9 -6.21 -41.68 -21.16
CA ILE A 9 -4.82 -42.15 -21.10
C ILE A 9 -4.16 -41.49 -19.90
N GLU A 10 -4.01 -42.27 -18.83
CA GLU A 10 -3.08 -42.01 -17.74
C GLU A 10 -1.65 -42.35 -18.21
N THR A 11 -0.72 -41.43 -18.00
CA THR A 11 0.71 -41.76 -17.95
C THR A 11 1.32 -41.04 -16.76
N ASN A 12 1.55 -41.80 -15.69
CA ASN A 12 2.54 -41.46 -14.68
C ASN A 12 3.93 -41.78 -15.27
N ASP A 13 4.86 -40.82 -15.23
CA ASP A 13 6.29 -41.14 -15.30
C ASP A 13 7.09 -40.14 -14.45
N ASP A 14 7.88 -40.71 -13.55
CA ASP A 14 8.75 -40.07 -12.58
C ASP A 14 10.03 -39.58 -13.29
N GLY A 15 10.33 -38.29 -13.17
CA GLY A 15 11.57 -37.70 -13.68
C GLY A 15 12.08 -36.60 -12.75
N ASN A 16 12.81 -37.04 -11.72
CA ASN A 16 13.54 -36.21 -10.78
C ASN A 16 14.81 -35.65 -11.46
N ASP A 17 14.86 -34.35 -11.75
CA ASP A 17 16.11 -33.65 -12.09
C ASP A 17 16.25 -32.40 -11.21
N ALA A 18 17.35 -32.39 -10.48
CA ALA A 18 17.82 -31.32 -9.63
C ALA A 18 18.48 -30.22 -10.46
N ASP A 19 18.15 -28.97 -10.14
CA ASP A 19 19.00 -27.77 -10.12
C ASP A 19 18.13 -26.55 -10.47
N ASP A 20 17.80 -25.74 -9.46
CA ASP A 20 18.56 -24.49 -9.32
C ASP A 20 18.15 -23.76 -8.02
N GLU A 21 19.18 -23.49 -7.25
CA GLU A 21 19.27 -22.68 -6.06
C GLU A 21 18.79 -21.25 -6.34
N TRP A 22 17.66 -20.86 -5.75
CA TRP A 22 17.35 -19.44 -5.50
C TRP A 22 17.01 -19.28 -4.01
N ASP A 23 18.09 -19.21 -3.23
CA ASP A 23 18.14 -18.71 -1.87
C ASP A 23 17.83 -17.21 -1.84
N ASP A 24 16.57 -16.85 -2.07
CA ASP A 24 16.08 -15.45 -2.02
C ASP A 24 14.81 -15.32 -1.15
N LYS A 25 14.66 -16.20 -0.15
CA LYS A 25 13.54 -16.15 0.80
C LYS A 25 13.76 -15.25 2.01
N GLU A 26 14.86 -14.49 2.09
CA GLU A 26 15.11 -13.59 3.22
C GLU A 26 14.59 -12.16 3.05
N ASN A 27 14.22 -11.71 1.84
CA ASN A 27 13.79 -10.32 1.64
C ASN A 27 12.26 -10.10 1.57
N LEU A 28 11.45 -11.16 1.64
CA LEU A 28 9.98 -11.07 1.61
C LEU A 28 9.31 -10.80 2.97
N LYS A 29 10.09 -10.48 4.01
CA LYS A 29 9.56 -9.80 5.20
C LYS A 29 9.62 -8.29 5.02
N GLU A 30 9.17 -7.80 3.87
CA GLU A 30 8.60 -6.47 3.84
C GLU A 30 7.39 -6.52 4.76
N HIS A 31 7.59 -6.22 6.05
CA HIS A 31 6.58 -6.21 7.08
C HIS A 31 5.36 -5.46 6.53
N TYR A 32 4.33 -6.21 6.13
CA TYR A 32 3.03 -5.66 5.78
C TYR A 32 2.55 -4.88 6.98
N ILE A 33 2.77 -3.57 6.94
CA ILE A 33 2.30 -2.67 7.96
C ILE A 33 0.80 -2.60 7.75
N PRO A 34 -0.03 -2.99 8.74
CA PRO A 34 -1.43 -2.64 8.68
C PRO A 34 -1.46 -1.10 8.63
N ASN A 35 -1.85 -0.55 7.47
CA ASN A 35 -1.98 0.88 7.20
C ASN A 35 -3.20 1.44 7.94
N THR A 36 -3.22 1.28 9.26
CA THR A 36 -4.35 1.55 10.15
C THR A 36 -4.21 2.89 10.88
N TYR A 37 -3.05 3.52 10.82
CA TYR A 37 -2.81 4.79 11.52
C TYR A 37 -3.35 5.97 10.71
N SER A 38 -4.02 6.91 11.39
CA SER A 38 -4.39 8.18 10.79
C SER A 38 -3.17 9.08 10.58
N ILE A 39 -3.25 10.03 9.65
CA ILE A 39 -2.19 11.03 9.43
C ILE A 39 -1.92 11.83 10.71
N GLU A 40 -2.98 12.17 11.46
CA GLU A 40 -2.88 12.88 12.73
C GLU A 40 -2.08 12.07 13.76
N PHE A 41 -2.34 10.78 13.88
CA PHE A 41 -1.58 9.90 14.75
C PHE A 41 -0.11 9.83 14.34
N MET A 42 0.18 9.68 13.04
CA MET A 42 1.54 9.67 12.53
C MET A 42 2.27 10.96 12.89
N LYS A 43 1.60 12.11 12.74
CA LYS A 43 2.13 13.43 13.09
C LYS A 43 2.42 13.54 14.58
N GLU A 44 1.47 13.16 15.45
CA GLU A 44 1.66 13.21 16.90
C GLU A 44 2.87 12.37 17.35
N VAL A 45 3.01 11.17 16.78
CA VAL A 45 4.14 10.27 17.06
C VAL A 45 5.47 10.90 16.65
N VAL A 46 5.55 11.45 15.44
CA VAL A 46 6.77 12.08 14.92
C VAL A 46 7.12 13.32 15.75
N ASP A 47 6.15 14.20 16.02
CA ASP A 47 6.35 15.41 16.83
C ASP A 47 6.84 15.06 18.24
N PHE A 48 6.26 14.02 18.87
CA PHE A 48 6.69 13.56 20.19
C PHE A 48 8.11 12.96 20.17
N ALA A 49 8.44 12.19 19.13
CA ALA A 49 9.75 11.56 18.99
C ALA A 49 10.86 12.58 18.66
N ASP A 50 10.54 13.59 17.87
CA ASP A 50 11.48 14.64 17.43
C ASP A 50 11.51 15.85 18.35
N ALA A 51 10.72 15.86 19.43
CA ALA A 51 10.78 16.88 20.47
C ALA A 51 12.22 17.04 20.99
N LYS A 52 12.74 18.26 20.82
CA LYS A 52 14.10 18.63 21.23
C LYS A 52 14.14 19.12 22.68
N ASP A 53 15.26 18.91 23.34
CA ASP A 53 15.59 19.57 24.60
C ASP A 53 16.14 20.99 24.37
N SER A 54 16.43 21.71 25.45
CA SER A 54 17.08 23.03 25.41
C SER A 54 18.46 23.01 24.74
N SER A 55 19.08 21.84 24.60
CA SER A 55 20.37 21.63 23.92
C SER A 55 20.23 21.22 22.44
N GLY A 56 19.00 21.19 21.90
CA GLY A 56 18.72 20.83 20.52
C GLY A 56 18.83 19.32 20.21
N LYS A 57 19.13 18.49 21.21
CA LYS A 57 19.19 17.03 21.07
C LYS A 57 17.81 16.42 21.21
N ARG A 58 17.63 15.22 20.65
CA ARG A 58 16.38 14.46 20.83
C ARG A 58 16.17 14.19 22.32
N ARG A 59 15.05 14.68 22.85
CA ARG A 59 14.71 14.55 24.27
C ARG A 59 14.27 13.12 24.63
N ARG A 60 13.81 12.34 23.66
CA ARG A 60 13.12 11.07 23.89
C ARG A 60 13.87 9.90 23.25
N SER A 61 14.11 8.85 24.04
CA SER A 61 14.60 7.56 23.55
C SER A 61 13.45 6.74 22.95
N TRP A 62 13.78 5.76 22.12
CA TRP A 62 12.79 4.81 21.58
C TRP A 62 11.98 4.13 22.68
N LYS A 63 12.62 3.73 23.79
CA LYS A 63 11.94 3.12 24.95
C LYS A 63 10.81 4.00 25.48
N THR A 64 11.01 5.32 25.55
CA THR A 64 9.99 6.28 25.97
C THR A 64 8.87 6.44 24.93
N VAL A 65 9.23 6.48 23.65
CA VAL A 65 8.24 6.56 22.56
C VAL A 65 7.37 5.30 22.54
N LYS A 66 7.97 4.11 22.59
CA LYS A 66 7.26 2.81 22.65
C LYS A 66 6.41 2.67 23.90
N HIS A 67 6.83 3.24 25.04
CA HIS A 67 6.02 3.24 26.26
C HIS A 67 4.69 4.01 26.08
N ARG A 68 4.73 5.17 25.40
CA ARG A 68 3.55 5.99 25.11
C ARG A 68 2.70 5.42 23.97
N TYR A 69 3.33 5.07 22.86
CA TYR A 69 2.67 4.56 21.67
C TYR A 69 2.88 3.05 21.55
N ARG A 70 2.17 2.30 22.39
CA ARG A 70 2.31 0.84 22.49
C ARG A 70 2.02 0.10 21.19
N SER A 71 1.15 0.69 20.36
CA SER A 71 0.76 0.17 19.05
C SER A 71 1.88 0.13 18.02
N LEU A 72 2.95 0.94 18.17
CA LEU A 72 4.05 0.98 17.19
C LEU A 72 4.92 -0.26 17.30
N PRO A 73 5.06 -1.10 16.27
CA PRO A 73 5.83 -2.35 16.38
C PRO A 73 7.30 -2.11 16.69
N ASP A 74 7.94 -1.23 15.92
CA ASP A 74 9.37 -0.97 15.98
C ASP A 74 9.71 0.52 15.75
N GLN A 75 10.98 0.88 15.93
CA GLN A 75 11.48 2.25 15.80
C GLN A 75 11.46 2.76 14.35
N ASN A 76 11.57 1.87 13.36
CA ASN A 76 11.61 2.22 11.95
C ASN A 76 10.29 2.85 11.49
N TYR A 77 9.18 2.57 12.17
CA TYR A 77 7.88 3.23 11.92
C TYR A 77 7.95 4.74 12.05
N ILE A 78 8.80 5.29 12.92
CA ILE A 78 8.97 6.75 13.01
C ILE A 78 9.56 7.29 11.70
N SER A 79 10.56 6.60 11.13
CA SER A 79 11.15 6.98 9.84
C SER A 79 10.11 6.88 8.72
N ARG A 80 9.34 5.79 8.70
CA ARG A 80 8.25 5.58 7.73
C ARG A 80 7.18 6.66 7.84
N PHE A 81 6.76 7.03 9.05
CA PHE A 81 5.81 8.10 9.27
C PHE A 81 6.31 9.45 8.77
N ARG A 82 7.60 9.77 8.96
CA ARG A 82 8.19 10.97 8.34
C ARG A 82 8.04 10.96 6.83
N LYS A 83 8.34 9.82 6.17
CA LYS A 83 8.15 9.66 4.71
C LYS A 83 6.69 9.85 4.31
N TYR A 84 5.75 9.23 5.02
CA TYR A 84 4.33 9.37 4.71
C TYR A 84 3.83 10.81 4.91
N LEU A 85 4.27 11.50 5.97
CA LEU A 85 3.92 12.90 6.21
C LEU A 85 4.51 13.81 5.11
N SER A 86 5.75 13.58 4.68
CA SER A 86 6.34 14.35 3.57
C SER A 86 5.64 14.08 2.24
N GLN A 87 5.14 12.86 2.03
CA GLN A 87 4.38 12.46 0.85
C GLN A 87 2.87 12.80 0.94
N GLN A 88 2.45 13.54 1.97
CA GLN A 88 1.06 13.92 2.24
C GLN A 88 0.08 12.74 2.38
N GLY A 89 0.57 11.60 2.87
CA GLY A 89 -0.24 10.43 3.16
C GLY A 89 0.38 9.13 2.67
N THR A 90 -0.29 8.04 2.97
CA THR A 90 0.11 6.70 2.53
C THR A 90 -0.38 6.39 1.12
N LYS A 91 0.29 5.47 0.42
CA LYS A 91 -0.17 4.93 -0.88
C LYS A 91 -1.65 4.52 -0.83
N ARG A 92 -2.06 3.78 0.21
CA ARG A 92 -3.46 3.36 0.39
C ARG A 92 -4.43 4.55 0.49
N GLN A 93 -4.12 5.56 1.31
CA GLN A 93 -4.98 6.74 1.43
C GLN A 93 -5.10 7.47 0.08
N LYS A 94 -3.99 7.60 -0.65
CA LYS A 94 -4.00 8.16 -2.00
C LYS A 94 -4.88 7.36 -2.95
N THR A 95 -4.73 6.03 -2.97
CA THR A 95 -5.58 5.15 -3.80
C THR A 95 -7.07 5.26 -3.42
N GLN A 96 -7.40 5.34 -2.13
CA GLN A 96 -8.78 5.56 -1.67
C GLN A 96 -9.32 6.92 -2.12
N ASN A 97 -8.51 7.97 -2.07
CA ASN A 97 -8.91 9.29 -2.56
C ASN A 97 -9.13 9.27 -4.08
N ILE A 98 -8.26 8.58 -4.84
CA ILE A 98 -8.41 8.41 -6.29
C ILE A 98 -9.74 7.69 -6.60
N ASP A 99 -10.03 6.59 -5.90
CA ASP A 99 -11.27 5.83 -6.04
C ASP A 99 -12.51 6.72 -5.78
N GLN A 100 -12.50 7.51 -4.70
CA GLN A 100 -13.58 8.46 -4.40
C GLN A 100 -13.75 9.53 -5.49
N ILE A 101 -12.65 10.07 -6.03
CA ILE A 101 -12.68 11.07 -7.10
C ILE A 101 -13.28 10.47 -8.37
N VAL A 102 -12.82 9.28 -8.77
CA VAL A 102 -13.30 8.57 -9.96
C VAL A 102 -14.77 8.22 -9.81
N TYR A 103 -15.17 7.69 -8.67
CA TYR A 103 -16.56 7.35 -8.38
C TYR A 103 -17.47 8.59 -8.43
N LYS A 104 -17.03 9.72 -7.86
CA LYS A 104 -17.79 10.98 -7.93
C LYS A 104 -17.95 11.47 -9.37
N LYS A 105 -16.90 11.40 -10.20
CA LYS A 105 -16.98 11.74 -11.63
C LYS A 105 -17.92 10.80 -12.38
N PHE A 106 -17.88 9.50 -12.07
CA PHE A 106 -18.78 8.51 -12.63
C PHE A 106 -20.25 8.84 -12.34
N LEU A 107 -20.59 9.12 -11.08
CA LEU A 107 -21.96 9.48 -10.68
C LEU A 107 -22.43 10.75 -11.39
N ASN A 108 -21.58 11.78 -11.45
CA ASN A 108 -21.90 13.03 -12.12
C ASN A 108 -22.16 12.87 -13.62
N ALA A 109 -21.42 11.98 -14.30
CA ALA A 109 -21.66 11.66 -15.71
C ALA A 109 -22.97 10.88 -15.91
N ARG A 110 -23.30 9.96 -14.99
CA ARG A 110 -24.58 9.24 -15.00
C ARG A 110 -25.78 10.15 -14.79
N GLU A 111 -25.69 11.09 -13.86
CA GLU A 111 -26.72 12.11 -13.61
C GLU A 111 -27.00 12.98 -14.83
N GLN A 112 -25.98 13.21 -15.66
CA GLN A 112 -26.08 13.97 -16.91
C GLN A 112 -26.42 13.12 -18.13
N PHE A 113 -26.67 11.82 -17.96
CA PHE A 113 -26.92 10.87 -19.04
C PHE A 113 -25.82 10.85 -20.11
N LEU A 114 -24.57 11.11 -19.72
CA LEU A 114 -23.44 11.08 -20.65
C LEU A 114 -23.02 9.62 -20.93
N PRO A 115 -22.72 9.27 -22.19
CA PRO A 115 -22.12 7.99 -22.52
C PRO A 115 -20.71 7.93 -21.93
N MET A 116 -20.36 6.82 -21.30
CA MET A 116 -19.08 6.61 -20.65
C MET A 116 -18.48 5.28 -21.06
N HIS A 117 -17.19 5.29 -21.31
CA HIS A 117 -16.39 4.10 -21.58
C HIS A 117 -15.35 3.88 -20.49
N ASP A 118 -14.85 2.64 -20.39
CA ASP A 118 -13.81 2.28 -19.41
C ASP A 118 -12.55 3.14 -19.55
N ILE A 119 -12.24 3.59 -20.77
CA ILE A 119 -11.11 4.49 -21.03
C ILE A 119 -11.25 5.85 -20.32
N ASP A 120 -12.47 6.33 -20.10
CA ASP A 120 -12.72 7.59 -19.39
C ASP A 120 -12.45 7.44 -17.89
N ILE A 121 -12.88 6.30 -17.32
CA ILE A 121 -12.60 5.93 -15.93
C ILE A 121 -11.08 5.81 -15.71
N GLN A 122 -10.37 5.14 -16.63
CA GLN A 122 -8.92 5.03 -16.58
C GLN A 122 -8.23 6.39 -16.66
N ARG A 123 -8.67 7.27 -17.58
CA ARG A 123 -8.13 8.65 -17.69
C ARG A 123 -8.34 9.44 -16.41
N TRP A 124 -9.51 9.35 -15.78
CA TRP A 124 -9.77 10.03 -14.51
C TRP A 124 -8.91 9.51 -13.38
N ALA A 125 -8.70 8.18 -13.31
CA ALA A 125 -7.84 7.57 -12.30
C ALA A 125 -6.39 8.03 -12.46
N LEU A 126 -5.86 8.00 -13.69
CA LEU A 126 -4.50 8.47 -14.01
C LEU A 126 -4.33 9.96 -13.71
N GLN A 127 -5.32 10.79 -14.05
CA GLN A 127 -5.26 12.22 -13.73
C GLN A 127 -5.23 12.45 -12.21
N ALA A 128 -6.07 11.77 -11.45
CA ALA A 128 -6.10 11.88 -10.00
C ALA A 128 -4.80 11.34 -9.35
N ALA A 129 -4.18 10.32 -9.95
CA ALA A 129 -2.91 9.77 -9.47
C ALA A 129 -1.75 10.78 -9.63
N LYS A 130 -1.69 11.49 -10.76
CA LYS A 130 -0.77 12.63 -10.98
C LYS A 130 -0.94 13.71 -9.93
N GLU A 131 -2.18 14.13 -9.69
CA GLU A 131 -2.50 15.18 -8.70
C GLU A 131 -2.08 14.78 -7.27
N MET A 132 -2.02 13.47 -6.99
CA MET A 132 -1.63 12.92 -5.68
C MET A 132 -0.14 12.54 -5.60
N ASN A 133 0.66 12.81 -6.63
CA ASN A 133 2.06 12.35 -6.77
C ASN A 133 2.19 10.86 -6.43
N LEU A 134 1.32 10.02 -7.01
CA LEU A 134 1.42 8.56 -6.88
C LEU A 134 2.21 7.94 -8.06
N ASP A 135 2.49 8.73 -9.09
CA ASP A 135 3.10 8.29 -10.34
C ASP A 135 4.65 8.36 -10.33
N ASP A 136 5.24 8.91 -9.25
CA ASP A 136 6.68 9.18 -9.10
C ASP A 136 7.43 8.16 -8.22
N ASP A 137 6.79 7.07 -7.77
CA ASP A 137 7.38 6.02 -6.91
C ASP A 137 7.94 4.84 -7.73
#